data_AF-A0A6J6RQN8-F1
#
_entry.id   AF-A0A6J6RQN8-F1
#
_cell.length_a   1.000
_cell.length_b   1.000
_cell.length_c   1.000
_cell.angle_alpha   90.00
_cell.angle_beta   90.00
_cell.angle_gamma   90.00
#
_symmetry.space_group_name_H-M   'P 1'
#
loop_
_entity.id
_entity.type
_entity.pdbx_description
1 polymer ?
#
loop_
_entity_poly.entity_id
_entity_poly.type
_entity_poly.pdbx_seq_one_letter_code
_entity_poly.pdbx_strand_id
1 'polypeptide(L)'
;MAPHNLAEVIAAAKHLMENPKATLKQLMKIVPGPDFPTGGHLVATEGIADAYANGRGSFKVRATTVIEKITARKQGIVITELPYNIGPEKIVEKIADLVKAKKIQGISDIVDLSDGQSGTKVVVEIKNGYEPAEVLEHLYRLTPMEDAFSINAVALVNGKPLTLGLKDLLQVFIDHRIEVVKRRSIFRKAKAQGRLNLVDGLLKAIVDIDKVIKLIRGSEDATVAKAGLIKTFKLSDEQATYILDMPLRRLTKMSKIELETEAKELKAPIATLTAILKTEESIKAKVSEELSDIEKKYASPRRTRLVA
;
A
#
# COMPACT_ATOMS: atom_id res chain seq x y z
N MET A 1 -11.10 -11.80 1.99
CA MET A 1 -10.36 -11.19 0.85
C MET A 1 -9.04 -11.92 0.71
N ALA A 2 -8.58 -12.20 -0.51
CA ALA A 2 -7.30 -12.88 -0.71
C ALA A 2 -6.13 -11.88 -0.70
N PRO A 3 -4.94 -12.27 -0.22
CA PRO A 3 -3.72 -11.48 -0.39
C PRO A 3 -3.28 -11.44 -1.87
N HIS A 4 -2.60 -10.37 -2.25
CA HIS A 4 -2.11 -10.13 -3.61
C HIS A 4 -0.70 -9.58 -3.56
N ASN A 5 0.01 -9.69 -4.68
CA ASN A 5 1.35 -9.14 -4.80
C ASN A 5 1.29 -7.61 -4.85
N LEU A 6 2.10 -6.95 -4.02
CA LEU A 6 2.09 -5.49 -3.90
C LEU A 6 2.41 -4.78 -5.22
N ALA A 7 3.42 -5.25 -5.95
CA ALA A 7 3.86 -4.63 -7.19
C ALA A 7 2.79 -4.76 -8.28
N GLU A 8 2.17 -5.94 -8.40
CA GLU A 8 1.05 -6.18 -9.33
C GLU A 8 -0.12 -5.23 -9.06
N VAL A 9 -0.54 -5.09 -7.79
CA VAL A 9 -1.67 -4.22 -7.40
C VAL A 9 -1.34 -2.75 -7.65
N ILE A 10 -0.12 -2.30 -7.33
CA ILE A 10 0.33 -0.92 -7.60
C ILE A 10 0.34 -0.65 -9.11
N ALA A 11 0.90 -1.56 -9.90
CA ALA A 11 0.94 -1.45 -11.35
C ALA A 11 -0.48 -1.36 -11.94
N ALA A 12 -1.43 -2.15 -11.43
CA ALA A 12 -2.82 -2.12 -11.87
C ALA A 12 -3.53 -0.82 -11.48
N ALA A 13 -3.28 -0.30 -10.27
CA ALA A 13 -3.82 0.99 -9.85
C ALA A 13 -3.29 2.13 -10.75
N LYS A 14 -1.99 2.14 -11.05
CA LYS A 14 -1.37 3.10 -11.97
C LYS A 14 -1.96 2.99 -13.38
N HIS A 15 -2.07 1.77 -13.91
CA HIS A 15 -2.67 1.52 -15.22
C HIS A 15 -4.13 2.01 -15.29
N LEU A 16 -4.92 1.80 -14.24
CA LEU A 16 -6.31 2.26 -14.18
C LEU A 16 -6.42 3.79 -14.08
N MET A 17 -5.50 4.45 -13.37
CA MET A 17 -5.44 5.92 -13.34
C MET A 17 -5.16 6.53 -14.72
N GLU A 18 -4.27 5.91 -15.49
CA GLU A 18 -3.93 6.33 -16.85
C GLU A 18 -5.02 5.95 -17.86
N ASN A 19 -5.70 4.82 -17.64
CA ASN A 19 -6.73 4.28 -18.51
C ASN A 19 -8.01 3.95 -17.73
N PRO A 20 -8.88 4.94 -17.41
CA PRO A 20 -10.09 4.72 -16.59
C PRO A 20 -11.07 3.70 -17.18
N LYS A 21 -11.04 3.53 -18.51
CA LYS A 21 -11.86 2.57 -19.26
C LYS A 21 -11.23 1.19 -19.36
N ALA A 22 -10.11 0.92 -18.69
CA ALA A 22 -9.46 -0.38 -18.68
C ALA A 22 -10.46 -1.49 -18.35
N THR A 23 -10.42 -2.54 -19.17
CA THR A 23 -11.24 -3.74 -19.03
C THR A 23 -10.69 -4.63 -17.93
N LEU A 24 -11.54 -5.48 -17.35
CA LEU A 24 -11.10 -6.47 -16.39
C LEU A 24 -9.96 -7.35 -16.96
N LYS A 25 -10.09 -7.79 -18.22
CA LYS A 25 -9.07 -8.59 -18.90
C LYS A 25 -7.71 -7.89 -18.96
N GLN A 26 -7.67 -6.58 -19.16
CA GLN A 26 -6.42 -5.81 -19.13
C GLN A 26 -5.82 -5.75 -17.71
N LEU A 27 -6.66 -5.53 -16.70
CA LEU A 27 -6.22 -5.52 -15.30
C LEU A 27 -5.71 -6.90 -14.85
N MET A 28 -6.33 -7.98 -15.29
CA MET A 28 -5.90 -9.35 -15.00
C MET A 28 -4.57 -9.73 -15.65
N LYS A 29 -4.14 -9.06 -16.72
CA LYS A 29 -2.78 -9.25 -17.23
C LYS A 29 -1.72 -8.71 -16.28
N ILE A 30 -2.10 -7.75 -15.43
CA ILE A 30 -1.21 -7.12 -14.44
C ILE A 30 -1.35 -7.81 -13.08
N VAL A 31 -2.59 -8.11 -12.66
CA VAL A 31 -2.91 -8.87 -11.44
C VAL A 31 -3.52 -10.21 -11.85
N PRO A 32 -2.71 -11.23 -12.18
CA PRO A 32 -3.21 -12.48 -12.72
C PRO A 32 -3.96 -13.33 -11.69
N GLY A 33 -3.74 -13.11 -10.40
CA GLY A 33 -4.41 -13.84 -9.34
C GLY A 33 -3.87 -13.48 -7.96
N PRO A 34 -4.50 -13.98 -6.88
CA PRO A 34 -3.99 -13.87 -5.52
C PRO A 34 -2.56 -14.34 -5.38
N ASP A 35 -1.81 -13.73 -4.47
CA ASP A 35 -0.45 -14.12 -4.12
C ASP A 35 -0.38 -14.37 -2.61
N PHE A 36 -0.42 -15.65 -2.24
CA PHE A 36 -0.40 -16.10 -0.87
C PHE A 36 1.01 -16.05 -0.28
N PRO A 37 1.14 -15.65 1.00
CA PRO A 37 2.44 -15.63 1.68
C PRO A 37 3.04 -17.04 1.84
N THR A 38 2.20 -18.08 1.83
CA THR A 38 2.57 -19.50 1.93
C THR A 38 3.01 -20.11 0.60
N GLY A 39 2.93 -19.38 -0.52
CA GLY A 39 3.23 -19.90 -1.85
C GLY A 39 2.14 -20.83 -2.37
N GLY A 40 2.55 -21.94 -2.98
CA GLY A 40 1.68 -22.94 -3.59
C GLY A 40 1.32 -22.63 -5.04
N HIS A 41 0.38 -23.41 -5.56
CA HIS A 41 -0.06 -23.38 -6.94
C HIS A 41 -1.55 -23.05 -7.02
N LEU A 42 -1.92 -22.03 -7.81
CA LEU A 42 -3.32 -21.83 -8.19
C LEU A 42 -3.68 -22.82 -9.29
N VAL A 43 -4.74 -23.58 -9.07
CA VAL A 43 -5.32 -24.57 -9.99
C VAL A 43 -6.82 -24.34 -10.13
N ALA A 44 -7.41 -24.70 -11.26
CA ALA A 44 -8.81 -24.37 -11.61
C ALA A 44 -9.09 -22.86 -11.43
N THR A 45 -8.42 -22.05 -12.25
CA THR A 45 -8.33 -20.59 -12.10
C THR A 45 -9.55 -19.84 -12.62
N GLU A 46 -10.57 -20.52 -13.16
CA GLU A 46 -11.77 -19.89 -13.71
C GLU A 46 -12.48 -19.01 -12.66
N GLY A 47 -12.55 -19.49 -11.42
CA GLY A 47 -13.17 -18.74 -10.32
C GLY A 47 -12.42 -17.48 -9.88
N ILE A 48 -11.17 -17.27 -10.31
CA ILE A 48 -10.45 -16.01 -10.09
C ILE A 48 -11.06 -14.90 -10.95
N ALA A 49 -11.39 -15.21 -12.21
CA ALA A 49 -12.02 -14.26 -13.12
C ALA A 49 -13.39 -13.81 -12.58
N ASP A 50 -14.20 -14.76 -12.09
CA ASP A 50 -15.49 -14.47 -11.46
C ASP A 50 -15.33 -13.62 -10.19
N ALA A 51 -14.35 -13.96 -9.35
CA ALA A 51 -14.03 -13.19 -8.15
C ALA A 51 -13.64 -11.74 -8.48
N TYR A 52 -12.85 -11.53 -9.53
CA TYR A 52 -12.48 -10.18 -9.93
C TYR A 52 -13.57 -9.42 -10.67
N ALA A 53 -14.49 -10.11 -11.33
CA ALA A 53 -15.64 -9.47 -11.97
C ALA A 53 -16.70 -9.05 -10.95
N ASN A 54 -17.05 -9.93 -10.02
CA ASN A 54 -18.25 -9.81 -9.19
C ASN A 54 -17.95 -9.75 -7.69
N GLY A 55 -16.69 -9.84 -7.28
CA GLY A 55 -16.26 -9.90 -5.88
C GLY A 55 -16.48 -11.27 -5.21
N ARG A 56 -16.96 -12.27 -5.95
CA ARG A 56 -17.15 -13.64 -5.45
C ARG A 56 -16.69 -14.68 -6.45
N GLY A 57 -15.96 -15.67 -5.97
CA GLY A 57 -15.49 -16.78 -6.78
C GLY A 57 -14.66 -17.75 -5.96
N SER A 58 -14.52 -18.98 -6.44
CA SER A 58 -13.75 -20.02 -5.75
C SER A 58 -12.82 -20.71 -6.72
N PHE A 59 -11.60 -20.94 -6.27
CA PHE A 59 -10.58 -21.67 -7.01
C PHE A 59 -9.88 -22.61 -6.02
N LYS A 60 -8.95 -23.42 -6.51
CA LYS A 60 -8.20 -24.33 -5.66
C LYS A 60 -6.75 -23.89 -5.52
N VAL A 61 -6.20 -24.10 -4.33
CA VAL A 61 -4.80 -23.89 -4.02
C VAL A 61 -4.19 -25.24 -3.72
N ARG A 62 -3.13 -25.58 -4.44
CA ARG A 62 -2.42 -26.85 -4.35
C ARG A 62 -1.04 -26.63 -3.72
N ALA A 63 -0.64 -27.55 -2.85
CA ALA A 63 0.67 -27.60 -2.24
C ALA A 63 1.78 -27.73 -3.29
N THR A 64 2.96 -27.20 -3.00
CA THR A 64 4.16 -27.46 -3.81
C THR A 64 4.83 -28.72 -3.30
N THR A 65 5.10 -29.65 -4.20
CA THR A 65 5.72 -30.94 -3.86
C THR A 65 6.84 -31.30 -4.81
N VAL A 66 7.83 -32.04 -4.32
CA VAL A 66 8.89 -32.66 -5.12
C VAL A 66 8.91 -34.16 -4.82
N ILE A 67 9.01 -34.98 -5.87
CA ILE A 67 9.24 -36.43 -5.71
C ILE A 67 10.75 -36.65 -5.77
N GLU A 68 11.33 -37.18 -4.70
CA GLU A 68 12.76 -37.42 -4.61
C GLU A 68 13.09 -38.76 -3.94
N LYS A 69 14.35 -39.18 -4.05
CA LYS A 69 14.86 -40.35 -3.33
C LYS A 69 15.26 -39.92 -1.93
N ILE A 70 14.50 -40.34 -0.92
CA ILE A 70 14.79 -40.08 0.49
C ILE A 70 16.01 -40.90 0.94
N THR A 71 16.10 -42.14 0.45
CA THR A 71 17.29 -43.00 0.61
C THR A 71 17.60 -43.72 -0.69
N ALA A 72 18.72 -44.44 -0.77
CA ALA A 72 19.08 -45.23 -1.94
C ALA A 72 18.00 -46.25 -2.36
N ARG A 73 17.12 -46.66 -1.45
CA ARG A 73 16.07 -47.67 -1.68
C ARG A 73 14.65 -47.13 -1.55
N LYS A 74 14.47 -45.86 -1.18
CA LYS A 74 13.15 -45.31 -0.81
C LYS A 74 12.89 -43.98 -1.50
N GLN A 75 11.74 -43.86 -2.15
CA GLN A 75 11.23 -42.59 -2.70
C GLN A 75 10.26 -41.94 -1.72
N GLY A 76 10.12 -40.63 -1.83
CA GLY A 76 9.20 -39.85 -1.02
C GLY A 76 8.67 -38.65 -1.76
N ILE A 77 7.54 -38.16 -1.26
CA ILE A 77 6.93 -36.90 -1.67
C ILE A 77 7.30 -35.88 -0.59
N VAL A 78 8.03 -34.85 -0.97
CA VAL A 78 8.43 -33.76 -0.08
C VAL A 78 7.56 -32.55 -0.37
N ILE A 79 6.79 -32.13 0.63
CA ILE A 79 5.88 -30.99 0.57
C ILE A 79 6.64 -29.77 1.10
N THR A 80 6.76 -28.72 0.28
CA THR A 80 7.57 -27.53 0.57
C THR A 80 6.77 -26.25 0.75
N GLU A 81 5.55 -26.20 0.22
CA GLU A 81 4.62 -25.08 0.38
C GLU A 81 3.20 -25.63 0.53
N LEU A 82 2.38 -25.02 1.38
CA LEU A 82 1.03 -25.48 1.68
C LEU A 82 -0.03 -24.44 1.26
N PRO A 83 -1.28 -24.88 0.99
CA PRO A 83 -2.40 -23.98 0.80
C PRO A 83 -2.54 -22.99 1.96
N TYR A 84 -3.06 -21.80 1.64
CA TYR A 84 -3.19 -20.72 2.62
C TYR A 84 -4.11 -21.13 3.78
N ASN A 85 -3.69 -20.82 5.02
CA ASN A 85 -4.35 -21.22 6.27
C ASN A 85 -4.34 -22.73 6.59
N ILE A 86 -3.53 -23.53 5.90
CA ILE A 86 -3.32 -24.95 6.21
C ILE A 86 -1.92 -25.16 6.79
N GLY A 87 -1.84 -25.69 8.00
CA GLY A 87 -0.59 -26.09 8.65
C GLY A 87 -0.22 -27.55 8.37
N PRO A 88 1.08 -27.91 8.53
CA PRO A 88 1.57 -29.27 8.28
C PRO A 88 0.88 -30.30 9.18
N GLU A 89 0.55 -29.95 10.42
CA GLU A 89 -0.11 -30.82 11.39
C GLU A 89 -1.43 -31.39 10.86
N LYS A 90 -2.24 -30.54 10.21
CA LYS A 90 -3.54 -30.93 9.64
C LYS A 90 -3.37 -31.88 8.45
N ILE A 91 -2.31 -31.72 7.67
CA ILE A 91 -1.97 -32.62 6.57
C ILE A 91 -1.55 -33.98 7.12
N VAL A 92 -0.60 -34.00 8.07
CA VAL A 92 -0.08 -35.23 8.68
C VAL A 92 -1.20 -36.03 9.34
N GLU A 93 -2.04 -35.38 10.15
CA GLU A 93 -3.20 -36.00 10.79
C GLU A 93 -4.14 -36.62 9.75
N LYS A 94 -4.50 -35.86 8.71
CA LYS A 94 -5.44 -36.34 7.69
C LYS A 94 -4.90 -37.51 6.89
N ILE A 95 -3.61 -37.49 6.55
CA ILE A 95 -2.98 -38.61 5.83
C ILE A 95 -2.97 -39.85 6.73
N ALA A 96 -2.59 -39.71 8.00
CA ALA A 96 -2.57 -40.83 8.95
C ALA A 96 -3.95 -41.49 9.09
N ASP A 97 -5.01 -40.70 9.20
CA ASP A 97 -6.40 -41.19 9.22
C ASP A 97 -6.77 -41.98 7.95
N LEU A 98 -6.42 -41.45 6.78
CA LEU A 98 -6.73 -42.08 5.49
C LEU A 98 -5.94 -43.37 5.27
N VAL A 99 -4.70 -43.44 5.74
CA VAL A 99 -3.88 -44.66 5.73
C VAL A 99 -4.47 -45.71 6.68
N LYS A 100 -4.83 -45.33 7.91
CA LYS A 100 -5.48 -46.22 8.89
C LYS A 100 -6.81 -46.76 8.37
N ALA A 101 -7.59 -45.92 7.70
CA ALA A 101 -8.85 -46.29 7.05
C ALA A 101 -8.67 -47.04 5.72
N LYS A 102 -7.42 -47.32 5.28
CA LYS A 102 -7.07 -47.96 4.00
C LYS A 102 -7.63 -47.24 2.75
N LYS A 103 -7.93 -45.94 2.87
CA LYS A 103 -8.38 -45.08 1.75
C LYS A 103 -7.20 -44.61 0.89
N ILE A 104 -6.02 -44.48 1.48
CA ILE A 104 -4.75 -44.27 0.79
C ILE A 104 -3.83 -45.43 1.14
N GLN A 105 -3.21 -46.02 0.13
CA GLN A 105 -2.22 -47.09 0.27
C GLN A 105 -0.87 -46.60 -0.25
N GLY A 106 0.20 -47.35 0.02
CA GLY A 106 1.54 -47.02 -0.47
C GLY A 106 2.32 -46.03 0.39
N ILE A 107 1.76 -45.53 1.48
CA ILE A 107 2.50 -44.71 2.46
C ILE A 107 3.10 -45.62 3.53
N SER A 108 4.38 -45.43 3.81
CA SER A 108 5.14 -46.16 4.83
C SER A 108 5.33 -45.37 6.10
N ASP A 109 5.62 -44.08 5.98
CA ASP A 109 5.83 -43.17 7.10
C ASP A 109 5.57 -41.72 6.68
N ILE A 110 5.35 -40.84 7.66
CA ILE A 110 5.15 -39.41 7.45
C ILE A 110 5.95 -38.67 8.52
N VAL A 111 6.89 -37.84 8.09
CA VAL A 111 7.76 -37.09 8.99
C VAL A 111 7.61 -35.61 8.71
N ASP A 112 7.18 -34.85 9.73
CA ASP A 112 7.20 -33.40 9.67
C ASP A 112 8.57 -32.89 10.14
N LEU A 113 9.32 -32.31 9.20
CA LEU A 113 10.62 -31.67 9.42
C LEU A 113 10.49 -30.15 9.29
N SER A 114 9.27 -29.62 9.38
CA SER A 114 9.04 -28.18 9.29
C SER A 114 9.60 -27.47 10.51
N ASP A 115 10.37 -26.41 10.29
CA ASP A 115 10.85 -25.54 11.34
C ASP A 115 10.84 -24.06 10.89
N GLY A 116 11.02 -23.14 11.84
CA GLY A 116 10.95 -21.70 11.56
C GLY A 116 12.10 -21.15 10.69
N GLN A 117 13.18 -21.91 10.49
CA GLN A 117 14.36 -21.53 9.69
C GLN A 117 14.35 -22.18 8.29
N SER A 118 14.00 -23.46 8.19
CA SER A 118 13.98 -24.25 6.97
C SER A 118 12.63 -24.18 6.23
N GLY A 119 11.58 -23.68 6.88
CA GLY A 119 10.24 -23.54 6.33
C GLY A 119 9.46 -24.85 6.38
N THR A 120 8.39 -24.94 5.60
CA THR A 120 7.57 -26.15 5.55
C THR A 120 8.32 -27.29 4.87
N LYS A 121 8.42 -28.43 5.55
CA LYS A 121 9.02 -29.65 5.00
C LYS A 121 8.35 -30.89 5.58
N VAL A 122 7.30 -31.37 4.90
CA VAL A 122 6.65 -32.64 5.27
C VAL A 122 7.08 -33.71 4.29
N VAL A 123 7.64 -34.80 4.80
CA VAL A 123 8.13 -35.93 4.00
C VAL A 123 7.16 -37.10 4.13
N VAL A 124 6.54 -37.48 3.02
CA VAL A 124 5.69 -38.67 2.93
C VAL A 124 6.48 -39.78 2.25
N GLU A 125 6.86 -40.80 3.00
CA GLU A 125 7.70 -41.87 2.49
C GLU A 125 6.87 -42.98 1.83
N ILE A 126 7.23 -43.37 0.61
CA ILE A 126 6.47 -44.32 -0.20
C ILE A 126 7.00 -45.75 -0.04
N LYS A 127 6.08 -46.73 0.04
CA LYS A 127 6.38 -48.17 0.08
C LYS A 127 6.85 -48.65 -1.29
N ASN A 128 7.76 -49.63 -1.29
CA ASN A 128 8.19 -50.29 -2.52
C ASN A 128 6.99 -50.90 -3.26
N GLY A 129 6.95 -50.74 -4.59
CA GLY A 129 5.88 -51.24 -5.45
C GLY A 129 4.70 -50.29 -5.64
N TYR A 130 4.75 -49.07 -5.09
CA TYR A 130 3.78 -48.01 -5.35
C TYR A 130 4.42 -46.88 -6.13
N GLU A 131 3.69 -46.35 -7.12
CA GLU A 131 4.14 -45.21 -7.93
C GLU A 131 3.90 -43.89 -7.16
N PRO A 132 4.96 -43.10 -6.83
CA PRO A 132 4.80 -41.88 -6.05
C PRO A 132 3.85 -40.85 -6.67
N ALA A 133 3.80 -40.76 -8.00
CA ALA A 133 2.91 -39.85 -8.70
C ALA A 133 1.42 -40.19 -8.49
N GLU A 134 1.07 -41.48 -8.47
CA GLU A 134 -0.31 -41.93 -8.21
C GLU A 134 -0.73 -41.66 -6.76
N VAL A 135 0.18 -41.89 -5.80
CA VAL A 135 -0.06 -41.57 -4.40
C VAL A 135 -0.24 -40.06 -4.21
N LEU A 136 0.56 -39.24 -4.89
CA LEU A 136 0.44 -37.78 -4.86
C LEU A 136 -0.92 -37.29 -5.36
N GLU A 137 -1.43 -37.85 -6.46
CA GLU A 137 -2.78 -37.51 -6.96
C GLU A 137 -3.88 -37.87 -5.97
N HIS A 138 -3.76 -38.99 -5.27
CA HIS A 138 -4.68 -39.35 -4.18
C HIS A 138 -4.57 -38.39 -2.98
N LEU A 139 -3.35 -37.98 -2.63
CA LEU A 139 -3.11 -37.01 -1.57
C LEU A 139 -3.76 -35.67 -1.90
N TYR A 140 -3.60 -35.14 -3.11
CA TYR A 140 -4.31 -33.92 -3.53
C TYR A 140 -5.82 -34.07 -3.44
N ARG A 141 -6.38 -35.20 -3.87
CA ARG A 141 -7.84 -35.39 -3.90
C ARG A 141 -8.47 -35.53 -2.51
N LEU A 142 -7.77 -36.17 -1.57
CA LEU A 142 -8.36 -36.64 -0.31
C LEU A 142 -7.88 -35.88 0.93
N THR A 143 -6.90 -34.99 0.77
CA THR A 143 -6.31 -34.22 1.87
C THR A 143 -6.34 -32.72 1.57
N PRO A 144 -6.16 -31.84 2.57
CA PRO A 144 -6.02 -30.41 2.36
C PRO A 144 -4.73 -29.99 1.63
N MET A 145 -3.96 -30.93 1.04
CA MET A 145 -2.85 -30.58 0.14
C MET A 145 -3.35 -29.88 -1.13
N GLU A 146 -4.60 -30.11 -1.52
CA GLU A 146 -5.32 -29.25 -2.45
C GLU A 146 -6.64 -28.83 -1.78
N ASP A 147 -6.79 -27.54 -1.51
CA ASP A 147 -7.96 -27.02 -0.81
C ASP A 147 -8.63 -25.90 -1.60
N ALA A 148 -9.94 -25.76 -1.42
CA ALA A 148 -10.71 -24.69 -2.06
C ALA A 148 -10.50 -23.37 -1.31
N PHE A 149 -10.18 -22.31 -2.04
CA PHE A 149 -10.15 -20.95 -1.52
C PHE A 149 -11.27 -20.15 -2.18
N SER A 150 -12.16 -19.60 -1.36
CA SER A 150 -13.27 -18.76 -1.83
C SER A 150 -13.02 -17.29 -1.52
N ILE A 151 -13.04 -16.45 -2.54
CA ILE A 151 -13.06 -15.00 -2.40
C ILE A 151 -14.50 -14.55 -2.16
N ASN A 152 -14.68 -13.76 -1.09
CA ASN A 152 -15.83 -12.90 -0.87
C ASN A 152 -15.30 -11.50 -0.53
N ALA A 153 -15.29 -10.61 -1.51
CA ALA A 153 -14.69 -9.28 -1.46
C ALA A 153 -15.74 -8.25 -1.03
N VAL A 154 -16.08 -8.28 0.26
CA VAL A 154 -16.98 -7.29 0.87
C VAL A 154 -16.15 -6.22 1.57
N ALA A 155 -16.44 -4.96 1.27
CA ALA A 155 -15.81 -3.80 1.90
C ALA A 155 -16.84 -2.73 2.25
N LEU A 156 -16.51 -1.87 3.20
CA LEU A 156 -17.32 -0.68 3.52
C LEU A 156 -16.94 0.47 2.58
N VAL A 157 -17.89 0.91 1.76
CA VAL A 157 -17.76 2.11 0.93
C VAL A 157 -18.77 3.12 1.43
N ASN A 158 -18.30 4.26 1.92
CA ASN A 158 -19.15 5.31 2.51
C ASN A 158 -20.10 4.76 3.60
N GLY A 159 -19.58 3.87 4.45
CA GLY A 159 -20.33 3.26 5.56
C GLY A 159 -21.31 2.15 5.15
N LYS A 160 -21.40 1.78 3.87
CA LYS A 160 -22.27 0.71 3.38
C LYS A 160 -21.46 -0.52 2.95
N PRO A 161 -21.86 -1.74 3.32
CA PRO A 161 -21.20 -2.95 2.85
C PRO A 161 -21.53 -3.20 1.38
N LEU A 162 -20.51 -3.24 0.53
CA LEU A 162 -20.62 -3.56 -0.90
C LEU A 162 -19.75 -4.77 -1.22
N THR A 163 -20.23 -5.62 -2.12
CA THR A 163 -19.41 -6.66 -2.76
C THR A 163 -18.80 -6.04 -4.02
N LEU A 164 -17.48 -6.07 -4.14
CA LEU A 164 -16.75 -5.33 -5.17
C LEU A 164 -15.83 -6.24 -5.98
N GLY A 165 -15.79 -6.04 -7.29
CA GLY A 165 -14.78 -6.63 -8.17
C GLY A 165 -13.42 -5.93 -8.05
N LEU A 166 -12.41 -6.46 -8.74
CA LEU A 166 -11.04 -5.93 -8.74
C LEU A 166 -11.01 -4.46 -9.18
N LYS A 167 -11.71 -4.13 -10.26
CA LYS A 167 -11.74 -2.75 -10.81
C LYS A 167 -12.33 -1.77 -9.80
N ASP A 168 -13.43 -2.13 -9.16
CA ASP A 168 -14.11 -1.25 -8.19
C ASP A 168 -13.27 -1.07 -6.93
N LEU A 169 -12.62 -2.14 -6.44
CA LEU A 169 -11.67 -2.06 -5.33
C LEU A 169 -10.51 -1.10 -5.63
N LEU A 170 -9.91 -1.22 -6.83
CA LEU A 170 -8.85 -0.32 -7.28
C LEU A 170 -9.37 1.13 -7.37
N GLN A 171 -10.56 1.34 -7.90
CA GLN A 171 -11.16 2.67 -8.02
C GLN A 171 -11.37 3.33 -6.65
N VAL A 172 -11.96 2.60 -5.70
CA VAL A 172 -12.15 3.08 -4.32
C VAL A 172 -10.82 3.47 -3.68
N PHE A 173 -9.78 2.65 -3.89
CA PHE A 173 -8.44 2.97 -3.41
C PHE A 173 -7.85 4.23 -4.07
N ILE A 174 -7.93 4.34 -5.40
CA ILE A 174 -7.43 5.49 -6.16
C ILE A 174 -8.11 6.78 -5.71
N ASP A 175 -9.44 6.78 -5.61
CA ASP A 175 -10.23 7.95 -5.19
C ASP A 175 -9.82 8.41 -3.79
N HIS A 176 -9.65 7.46 -2.87
CA HIS A 176 -9.15 7.75 -1.53
C HIS A 176 -7.74 8.36 -1.57
N ARG A 177 -6.82 7.80 -2.38
CA ARG A 177 -5.46 8.34 -2.52
C ARG A 177 -5.44 9.76 -3.09
N ILE A 178 -6.26 10.03 -4.10
CA ILE A 178 -6.41 11.38 -4.68
C ILE A 178 -6.92 12.36 -3.61
N GLU A 179 -7.94 11.98 -2.83
CA GLU A 179 -8.47 12.83 -1.76
C GLU A 179 -7.41 13.13 -0.69
N VAL A 180 -6.69 12.09 -0.23
CA VAL A 180 -5.63 12.23 0.78
C VAL A 180 -4.52 13.16 0.29
N VAL A 181 -4.03 12.96 -0.95
CA VAL A 181 -2.99 13.81 -1.53
C VAL A 181 -3.49 15.25 -1.69
N LYS A 182 -4.73 15.45 -2.15
CA LYS A 182 -5.34 16.78 -2.28
C LYS A 182 -5.44 17.49 -0.93
N ARG A 183 -6.03 16.85 0.09
CA ARG A 183 -6.20 17.42 1.43
C ARG A 183 -4.85 17.75 2.08
N ARG A 184 -3.89 16.83 2.01
CA ARG A 184 -2.53 17.04 2.52
C ARG A 184 -1.85 18.21 1.82
N SER A 185 -1.98 18.32 0.49
CA SER A 185 -1.37 19.41 -0.28
C SER A 185 -2.02 20.77 0.02
N ILE A 186 -3.35 20.83 0.17
CA ILE A 186 -4.07 22.04 0.60
C ILE A 186 -3.59 22.49 1.97
N PHE A 187 -3.54 21.57 2.93
CA PHE A 187 -3.10 21.88 4.30
C PHE A 187 -1.66 22.42 4.32
N ARG A 188 -0.73 21.71 3.64
CA ARG A 188 0.68 22.13 3.57
C ARG A 188 0.83 23.48 2.86
N LYS A 189 0.07 23.72 1.79
CA LYS A 189 0.08 25.00 1.07
C LYS A 189 -0.44 26.13 1.95
N ALA A 190 -1.57 25.94 2.63
CA ALA A 190 -2.14 26.94 3.52
C ALA A 190 -1.18 27.30 4.66
N LYS A 191 -0.54 26.30 5.27
CA LYS A 191 0.47 26.51 6.31
C LYS A 191 1.67 27.31 5.80
N ALA A 192 2.21 26.94 4.65
CA ALA A 192 3.34 27.64 4.05
C ALA A 192 2.98 29.07 3.62
N GLN A 193 1.78 29.27 3.05
CA GLN A 193 1.30 30.58 2.63
C GLN A 193 1.03 31.51 3.81
N GLY A 194 0.45 30.98 4.90
CA GLY A 194 0.26 31.73 6.14
C GLY A 194 1.61 32.19 6.71
N ARG A 195 2.62 31.30 6.73
CA ARG A 195 3.96 31.67 7.17
C ARG A 195 4.60 32.72 6.25
N LEU A 196 4.50 32.54 4.94
CA LEU A 196 5.04 33.50 3.96
C LEU A 196 4.37 34.87 4.10
N ASN A 197 3.05 34.92 4.33
CA ASN A 197 2.32 36.17 4.56
C ASN A 197 2.91 36.95 5.75
N LEU A 198 3.17 36.28 6.88
CA LEU A 198 3.78 36.92 8.05
C LEU A 198 5.21 37.42 7.76
N VAL A 199 6.02 36.60 7.09
CA VAL A 199 7.41 36.95 6.73
C VAL A 199 7.44 38.13 5.77
N ASP A 200 6.57 38.17 4.75
CA ASP A 200 6.46 39.29 3.82
C ASP A 200 6.04 40.59 4.53
N GLY A 201 5.19 40.48 5.56
CA GLY A 201 4.80 41.60 6.42
C GLY A 201 5.99 42.16 7.21
N LEU A 202 6.78 41.27 7.83
CA LEU A 202 8.00 41.65 8.53
C LEU A 202 9.03 42.30 7.60
N LEU A 203 9.26 41.71 6.42
CA LEU A 203 10.21 42.26 5.45
C LEU A 203 9.79 43.67 5.01
N LYS A 204 8.50 43.90 4.74
CA LYS A 204 7.97 45.25 4.45
C LYS A 204 8.20 46.21 5.62
N ALA A 205 7.96 45.78 6.86
CA ALA A 205 8.17 46.61 8.04
C ALA A 205 9.64 46.95 8.28
N ILE A 206 10.56 46.00 8.03
CA ILE A 206 12.00 46.18 8.21
C ILE A 206 12.58 47.17 7.18
N VAL A 207 12.04 47.22 5.97
CA VAL A 207 12.48 48.17 4.93
C VAL A 207 12.36 49.62 5.40
N ASP A 208 11.26 49.96 6.06
CA ASP A 208 10.98 51.31 6.58
C ASP A 208 10.82 51.31 8.11
N ILE A 209 11.77 50.67 8.82
CA ILE A 209 11.63 50.41 10.26
C ILE A 209 11.49 51.68 11.11
N ASP A 210 12.17 52.76 10.75
CA ASP A 210 12.07 54.03 11.49
C ASP A 210 10.66 54.60 11.46
N LYS A 211 9.96 54.47 10.33
CA LYS A 211 8.57 54.90 10.16
C LYS A 211 7.62 54.01 10.97
N VAL A 212 7.88 52.70 10.99
CA VAL A 212 7.14 51.75 11.82
C VAL A 212 7.29 52.10 13.31
N ILE A 213 8.53 52.31 13.79
CA ILE A 213 8.81 52.67 15.19
C ILE A 213 8.17 54.00 15.54
N LYS A 214 8.26 55.01 14.67
CA LYS A 214 7.65 56.33 14.89
C LYS A 214 6.13 56.23 15.01
N LEU A 215 5.50 55.43 14.15
CA LEU A 215 4.06 55.19 14.20
C LEU A 215 3.65 54.50 15.51
N ILE A 216 4.36 53.45 15.91
CA ILE A 216 4.06 52.71 17.14
C ILE A 216 4.26 53.61 18.38
N ARG A 217 5.37 54.34 18.47
CA ARG A 217 5.65 55.26 19.60
C ARG A 217 4.70 56.45 19.66
N GLY A 218 4.11 56.85 18.54
CA GLY A 218 3.12 57.94 18.47
C GLY A 218 1.68 57.48 18.67
N SER A 219 1.43 56.19 18.84
CA SER A 219 0.09 55.64 19.07
C SER A 219 -0.19 55.53 20.57
N GLU A 220 -1.44 55.78 20.98
CA GLU A 220 -1.85 55.73 22.39
C GLU A 220 -1.87 54.30 22.96
N ASP A 221 -2.25 53.32 22.14
CA ASP A 221 -2.28 51.92 22.51
C ASP A 221 -1.96 50.98 21.31
N ALA A 222 -1.91 49.68 21.58
CA ALA A 222 -1.63 48.65 20.58
C ALA A 222 -2.71 48.57 19.48
N THR A 223 -3.97 48.90 19.79
CA THR A 223 -5.09 48.86 18.84
C THR A 223 -4.94 49.98 17.81
N VAL A 224 -4.62 51.20 18.26
CA VAL A 224 -4.34 52.37 17.42
C VAL A 224 -3.09 52.13 16.58
N ALA A 225 -2.02 51.58 17.17
CA ALA A 225 -0.80 51.23 16.45
C ALA A 225 -1.07 50.21 15.34
N LYS A 226 -1.83 49.14 15.65
CA LYS A 226 -2.21 48.11 14.69
C LYS A 226 -3.00 48.69 13.51
N ALA A 227 -4.03 49.50 13.78
CA ALA A 227 -4.82 50.15 12.73
C ALA A 227 -3.95 51.08 11.85
N GLY A 228 -3.01 51.80 12.47
CA GLY A 228 -2.04 52.64 11.77
C GLY A 228 -1.10 51.83 10.86
N LEU A 229 -0.59 50.68 11.33
CA LEU A 229 0.26 49.78 10.55
C LEU A 229 -0.49 49.20 9.34
N ILE A 230 -1.72 48.71 9.56
CA ILE A 230 -2.61 48.20 8.50
C ILE A 230 -2.80 49.26 7.41
N LYS A 231 -3.20 50.46 7.80
CA LYS A 231 -3.51 51.56 6.86
C LYS A 231 -2.27 52.05 6.10
N THR A 232 -1.17 52.25 6.81
CA THR A 232 0.03 52.91 6.26
C THR A 232 0.86 51.98 5.38
N PHE A 233 0.99 50.71 5.78
CA PHE A 233 1.85 49.74 5.11
C PHE A 233 1.04 48.70 4.30
N LYS A 234 -0.29 48.87 4.21
CA LYS A 234 -1.22 47.94 3.54
C LYS A 234 -1.03 46.50 4.02
N LEU A 235 -0.93 46.35 5.34
CA LEU A 235 -0.73 45.06 6.01
C LEU A 235 -2.08 44.44 6.36
N SER A 236 -2.13 43.11 6.37
CA SER A 236 -3.25 42.38 6.97
C SER A 236 -3.24 42.52 8.49
N ASP A 237 -4.40 42.23 9.10
CA ASP A 237 -4.58 42.23 10.54
C ASP A 237 -3.55 41.32 11.25
N GLU A 238 -3.38 40.09 10.73
CA GLU A 238 -2.40 39.12 11.24
C GLU A 238 -0.95 39.63 11.12
N GLN A 239 -0.58 40.24 9.99
CA GLN A 239 0.76 40.82 9.81
C GLN A 239 1.02 41.94 10.81
N ALA A 240 0.06 42.84 11.01
CA ALA A 240 0.21 43.98 11.92
C ALA A 240 0.36 43.51 13.37
N THR A 241 -0.46 42.54 13.83
CA THR A 241 -0.27 41.91 15.14
C THR A 241 1.12 41.27 15.25
N TYR A 242 1.53 40.50 14.24
CA TYR A 242 2.83 39.83 14.26
C TYR A 242 4.04 40.79 14.27
N ILE A 243 3.90 41.97 13.67
CA ILE A 243 4.91 43.04 13.74
C ILE A 243 4.97 43.65 15.15
N LEU A 244 3.83 43.89 15.80
CA LEU A 244 3.80 44.41 17.17
C LEU A 244 4.42 43.43 18.17
N ASP A 245 4.25 42.12 17.94
CA ASP A 245 4.83 41.05 18.76
C ASP A 245 6.31 40.77 18.44
N MET A 246 6.90 41.46 17.46
CA MET A 246 8.27 41.21 17.02
C MET A 246 9.29 41.71 18.06
N PRO A 247 10.23 40.86 18.52
CA PRO A 247 11.27 41.28 19.44
C PRO A 247 12.34 42.12 18.73
N LEU A 248 12.86 43.16 19.40
CA LEU A 248 13.85 44.10 18.83
C LEU A 248 15.11 43.43 18.25
N ARG A 249 15.50 42.25 18.75
CA ARG A 249 16.63 41.46 18.19
C ARG A 249 16.45 41.09 16.71
N ARG A 250 15.20 41.03 16.22
CA ARG A 250 14.86 40.73 14.82
C ARG A 250 15.18 41.88 13.86
N LEU A 251 15.55 43.05 14.38
CA LEU A 251 15.94 44.22 13.57
C LEU A 251 17.39 44.15 13.07
N THR A 252 18.17 43.16 13.50
CA THR A 252 19.55 43.01 13.05
C THR A 252 19.62 42.66 11.56
N LYS A 253 20.72 43.06 10.91
CA LYS A 253 20.99 42.70 9.50
C LYS A 253 20.93 41.19 9.27
N MET A 254 21.42 40.40 10.23
CA MET A 254 21.41 38.94 10.16
C MET A 254 19.97 38.39 10.15
N SER A 255 19.11 38.86 11.05
CA SER A 255 17.69 38.45 11.07
C SER A 255 16.94 38.83 9.80
N LYS A 256 17.29 39.93 9.14
CA LYS A 256 16.72 40.27 7.83
C LYS A 256 17.11 39.23 6.76
N ILE A 257 18.38 38.84 6.69
CA ILE A 257 18.87 37.81 5.75
C ILE A 257 18.20 36.46 6.01
N GLU A 258 18.00 36.10 7.28
CA GLU A 258 17.26 34.89 7.66
C GLU A 258 15.82 34.92 7.15
N LEU A 259 15.11 36.05 7.30
CA LEU A 259 13.73 36.20 6.82
C LEU A 259 13.65 36.18 5.29
N GLU A 260 14.61 36.79 4.58
CA GLU A 260 14.70 36.72 3.12
C GLU A 260 14.94 35.29 2.63
N THR A 261 15.83 34.56 3.31
CA THR A 261 16.08 33.14 3.05
C THR A 261 14.82 32.31 3.29
N GLU A 262 14.17 32.49 4.44
CA GLU A 262 12.93 31.79 4.80
C GLU A 262 11.82 32.07 3.76
N ALA A 263 11.64 33.31 3.34
CA ALA A 263 10.66 33.67 2.31
C ALA A 263 10.95 32.95 0.98
N LYS A 264 12.23 32.87 0.58
CA LYS A 264 12.66 32.16 -0.64
C LYS A 264 12.39 30.67 -0.52
N GLU A 265 12.73 30.06 0.62
CA GLU A 265 12.51 28.65 0.90
C GLU A 265 11.02 28.27 0.97
N LEU A 266 10.15 29.19 1.40
CA LEU A 266 8.69 28.96 1.44
C LEU A 266 8.04 29.09 0.06
N LYS A 267 8.58 29.92 -0.84
CA LYS A 267 8.03 30.10 -2.20
C LYS A 267 8.13 28.82 -3.05
N ALA A 268 9.23 28.08 -2.94
CA ALA A 268 9.44 26.83 -3.68
C ALA A 268 8.38 25.73 -3.41
N PRO A 269 8.09 25.34 -2.16
CA PRO A 269 7.05 24.36 -1.85
C PRO A 269 5.66 24.90 -2.16
N ILE A 270 5.39 26.21 -1.99
CA ILE A 270 4.10 26.80 -2.39
C ILE A 270 3.89 26.67 -3.89
N ALA A 271 4.90 26.97 -4.72
CA ALA A 271 4.83 26.81 -6.17
C ALA A 271 4.59 25.34 -6.55
N THR A 272 5.34 24.41 -5.95
CA THR A 272 5.19 22.97 -6.17
C THR A 272 3.79 22.47 -5.79
N LEU A 273 3.29 22.84 -4.61
CA LEU A 273 1.96 22.45 -4.13
C LEU A 273 0.85 23.09 -4.97
N THR A 274 1.07 24.30 -5.47
CA THR A 274 0.14 24.97 -6.39
C THR A 274 0.08 24.25 -7.73
N ALA A 275 1.22 23.79 -8.25
CA ALA A 275 1.27 22.99 -9.47
C ALA A 275 0.52 21.65 -9.28
N ILE A 276 0.77 20.95 -8.17
CA ILE A 276 0.07 19.69 -7.84
C ILE A 276 -1.46 19.91 -7.78
N LEU A 277 -1.92 20.99 -7.16
CA LEU A 277 -3.34 21.28 -6.98
C LEU A 277 -4.01 21.89 -8.23
N LYS A 278 -3.27 22.16 -9.30
CA LYS A 278 -3.77 22.88 -10.49
C LYS A 278 -4.76 22.06 -11.30
N THR A 279 -4.47 20.77 -11.51
CA THR A 279 -5.30 19.87 -12.33
C THR A 279 -5.43 18.51 -11.65
N GLU A 280 -6.50 17.79 -11.95
CA GLU A 280 -6.68 16.42 -11.47
C GLU A 280 -5.55 15.49 -11.95
N GLU A 281 -5.08 15.68 -13.17
CA GLU A 281 -3.93 14.95 -13.74
C GLU A 281 -2.65 15.17 -12.93
N SER A 282 -2.41 16.39 -12.45
CA SER A 282 -1.25 16.70 -11.61
C SER A 282 -1.30 15.97 -10.26
N ILE A 283 -2.51 15.83 -9.69
CA ILE A 283 -2.71 15.04 -8.47
C ILE A 283 -2.50 13.55 -8.75
N LYS A 284 -3.05 13.02 -9.84
CA LYS A 284 -2.85 11.62 -10.26
C LYS A 284 -1.38 11.30 -10.51
N ALA A 285 -0.65 12.20 -11.16
CA ALA A 285 0.79 12.08 -11.35
C ALA A 285 1.52 11.99 -10.00
N LYS A 286 1.17 12.84 -9.03
CA LYS A 286 1.76 12.78 -7.69
C LYS A 286 1.41 11.48 -6.95
N VAL A 287 0.19 10.99 -7.07
CA VAL A 287 -0.22 9.70 -6.51
C VAL A 287 0.59 8.57 -7.15
N SER A 288 0.77 8.57 -8.47
CA SER A 288 1.56 7.58 -9.20
C SER A 288 3.04 7.58 -8.79
N GLU A 289 3.63 8.76 -8.59
CA GLU A 289 4.99 8.93 -8.06
C GLU A 289 5.12 8.28 -6.67
N GLU A 290 4.22 8.62 -5.73
CA GLU A 290 4.23 8.06 -4.37
C GLU A 290 4.03 6.54 -4.35
N LEU A 291 3.16 6.01 -5.20
CA LEU A 291 2.98 4.56 -5.32
C LEU A 291 4.24 3.89 -5.88
N SER A 292 4.94 4.52 -6.82
CA SER A 292 6.19 4.01 -7.37
C SER A 292 7.31 3.97 -6.32
N ASP A 293 7.34 4.95 -5.39
CA ASP A 293 8.29 4.94 -4.29
C ASP A 293 7.99 3.83 -3.27
N ILE A 294 6.71 3.53 -3.02
CA ILE A 294 6.28 2.39 -2.18
C ILE A 294 6.68 1.07 -2.84
N GLU A 295 6.43 0.94 -4.15
CA GLU A 295 6.82 -0.23 -4.93
C GLU A 295 8.33 -0.49 -4.83
N LYS A 296 9.17 0.52 -5.09
CA LYS A 296 10.64 0.39 -4.97
C LYS A 296 11.10 -0.07 -3.59
N LYS A 297 10.39 0.32 -2.54
CA LYS A 297 10.77 0.03 -1.15
C LYS A 297 10.28 -1.32 -0.64
N TYR A 298 9.11 -1.78 -1.10
CA TYR A 298 8.40 -2.90 -0.49
C TYR A 298 8.02 -4.01 -1.47
N ALA A 299 8.27 -3.86 -2.78
CA ALA A 299 7.99 -4.91 -3.75
C ALA A 299 8.76 -6.19 -3.41
N SER A 300 8.07 -7.32 -3.56
CA SER A 300 8.65 -8.65 -3.47
C SER A 300 8.23 -9.49 -4.66
N PRO A 301 9.05 -10.46 -5.09
CA PRO A 301 8.65 -11.42 -6.11
C PRO A 301 7.36 -12.15 -5.72
N ARG A 302 6.58 -12.53 -6.75
CA ARG A 302 5.41 -13.38 -6.58
C ARG A 302 5.82 -14.73 -6.01
N ARG A 303 5.07 -15.25 -5.03
CA ARG A 303 5.32 -16.55 -4.39
C ARG A 303 4.44 -17.65 -4.98
N THR A 304 3.17 -17.33 -5.20
CA THR A 304 2.17 -18.30 -5.65
C THR A 304 2.26 -18.49 -7.16
N ARG A 305 2.51 -19.72 -7.58
CA ARG A 305 2.65 -20.08 -9.00
C ARG A 305 1.27 -20.24 -9.63
N LEU A 306 1.16 -19.80 -10.89
CA LEU A 306 -0.04 -20.00 -11.69
C LEU A 306 0.20 -21.22 -12.57
N VAL A 307 -0.61 -22.26 -12.41
CA VAL A 307 -0.55 -23.42 -13.30
C VAL A 307 -1.38 -23.06 -14.52
N ALA A 308 -0.72 -23.00 -15.68
CA ALA A 308 -1.35 -22.74 -16.98
C ALA A 308 -2.06 -23.98 -17.52
#